data_AF-A0A0D6MDJ5-F1
#
_entry.id   AF-A0A0D6MDJ5-F1
#
_cell.length_a   1.000
_cell.length_b   1.000
_cell.length_c   1.000
_cell.angle_alpha   90.00
_cell.angle_beta   90.00
_cell.angle_gamma   90.00
#
_symmetry.space_group_name_H-M   'P 1'
#
loop_
_entity.id
_entity.type
_entity.pdbx_description
1 polymer ?
#
loop_
_entity_poly.entity_id
_entity_poly.type
_entity_poly.pdbx_seq_one_letter_code
_entity_poly.pdbx_strand_id
1 'polypeptide(L)'
;MCQSSKPPGHLVSIHSEEENNFVRKLAGDNNYKGAAWIGLTRNGTESDDWKWTDGSKVDFEKWYWYQPSGCCGRFDPLRCASIYLDSQWTAKHPKPYWQSSGCNLVMHIFVCKRPSKKEDRRPDCNCDRSTEKETKHFVMEKL
;
A
#
# COMPACT_ATOMS: atom_id res chain seq x y z
N MET A 1 -13.21 -5.09 5.31
CA MET A 1 -13.02 -4.69 3.89
C MET A 1 -12.01 -5.61 3.21
N CYS A 2 -10.69 -5.49 3.39
CA CYS A 2 -9.74 -6.45 2.77
C CYS A 2 -9.91 -7.90 3.24
N GLN A 3 -10.24 -8.11 4.52
CA GLN A 3 -10.48 -9.45 5.08
C GLN A 3 -11.74 -10.14 4.52
N SER A 4 -12.61 -9.40 3.84
CA SER A 4 -13.86 -9.91 3.27
C SER A 4 -13.69 -10.47 1.84
N SER A 5 -12.49 -10.35 1.24
CA SER A 5 -12.19 -10.90 -0.08
C SER A 5 -12.00 -12.43 -0.04
N LYS A 6 -12.00 -13.06 -1.21
CA LYS A 6 -11.78 -14.51 -1.37
C LYS A 6 -10.65 -14.78 -2.38
N PRO A 7 -9.45 -15.23 -1.96
CA PRO A 7 -9.03 -15.47 -0.57
C PRO A 7 -8.92 -14.17 0.26
N PRO A 8 -8.98 -14.24 1.61
CA PRO A 8 -8.83 -13.08 2.47
C PRO A 8 -7.53 -12.32 2.21
N GLY A 9 -7.62 -11.00 2.20
CA GLY A 9 -6.48 -10.10 2.00
C GLY A 9 -6.25 -9.17 3.17
N HIS A 10 -5.09 -8.53 3.15
CA HIS A 10 -4.71 -7.48 4.08
C HIS A 10 -4.61 -6.15 3.33
N LEU A 11 -4.50 -5.04 4.06
CA LEU A 11 -4.02 -3.81 3.43
C LEU A 11 -2.63 -4.06 2.83
N VAL A 12 -2.35 -3.41 1.71
CA VAL A 12 -1.16 -3.73 0.91
C VAL A 12 0.13 -3.56 1.69
N SER A 13 0.95 -4.62 1.67
CA SER A 13 2.38 -4.59 2.01
C SER A 13 3.21 -4.35 0.75
N ILE A 14 4.25 -3.52 0.88
CA ILE A 14 5.08 -3.05 -0.24
C ILE A 14 6.53 -3.41 0.06
N HIS A 15 7.11 -4.25 -0.80
CA HIS A 15 8.46 -4.80 -0.65
C HIS A 15 9.40 -4.41 -1.79
N SER A 16 8.93 -3.57 -2.73
CA SER A 16 9.77 -3.10 -3.83
C SER A 16 9.33 -1.76 -4.40
N GLU A 17 10.23 -1.12 -5.16
CA GLU A 17 9.96 0.09 -5.91
C GLU A 17 8.83 -0.12 -6.94
N GLU A 18 8.80 -1.29 -7.58
CA GLU A 18 7.78 -1.69 -8.55
C GLU A 18 6.41 -1.84 -7.89
N GLU A 19 6.32 -2.54 -6.75
CA GLU A 19 5.09 -2.66 -5.97
C GLU A 19 4.59 -1.28 -5.54
N ASN A 20 5.47 -0.42 -5.04
CA ASN A 20 5.14 0.94 -4.62
C ASN A 20 4.56 1.79 -5.76
N ASN A 21 5.18 1.71 -6.94
CA ASN A 21 4.71 2.41 -8.13
C ASN A 21 3.38 1.84 -8.66
N PHE A 22 3.17 0.53 -8.55
CA PHE A 22 1.92 -0.12 -8.92
C PHE A 22 0.78 0.33 -8.00
N VAL A 23 0.97 0.28 -6.68
CA VAL A 23 -0.01 0.74 -5.69
C VAL A 23 -0.40 2.19 -5.93
N ARG A 24 0.56 3.10 -6.17
CA ARG A 24 0.26 4.51 -6.46
C ARG A 24 -0.66 4.64 -7.68
N LYS A 25 -0.35 3.94 -8.77
CA LYS A 25 -1.14 4.02 -10.02
C LYS A 25 -2.55 3.49 -9.77
N LEU A 26 -2.65 2.27 -9.26
CA LEU A 26 -3.92 1.62 -8.96
C LEU A 26 -4.81 2.49 -8.06
N ALA A 27 -4.27 3.05 -6.99
CA ALA A 27 -5.00 3.90 -6.06
C ALA A 27 -5.35 5.28 -6.65
N GLY A 28 -4.47 5.86 -7.46
CA GLY A 28 -4.64 7.17 -8.10
C GLY A 28 -5.53 7.18 -9.34
N ASP A 29 -5.92 6.00 -9.85
CA ASP A 29 -6.85 5.88 -10.97
C ASP A 29 -8.16 6.65 -10.67
N ASN A 30 -8.72 7.31 -11.70
CA ASN A 30 -9.89 8.23 -11.66
C ASN A 30 -9.62 9.67 -11.21
N ASN A 31 -8.42 10.23 -11.43
CA ASN A 31 -8.06 11.61 -11.10
C ASN A 31 -8.21 11.98 -9.61
N TYR A 32 -8.19 10.99 -8.71
CA TYR A 32 -8.26 11.24 -7.28
C TYR A 32 -6.95 11.89 -6.80
N LYS A 33 -7.06 13.04 -6.13
CA LYS A 33 -5.94 13.79 -5.57
C LYS A 33 -5.98 13.67 -4.06
N GLY A 34 -5.08 12.88 -3.49
CA GLY A 34 -5.04 12.62 -2.06
C GLY A 34 -3.98 11.59 -1.70
N ALA A 35 -4.30 10.74 -0.73
CA ALA A 35 -3.48 9.60 -0.33
C ALA A 35 -4.33 8.32 -0.29
N ALA A 36 -3.67 7.16 -0.27
CA ALA A 36 -4.31 5.87 0.04
C ALA A 36 -3.66 5.24 1.27
N TRP A 37 -4.46 4.58 2.10
CA TRP A 37 -3.93 3.80 3.21
C TRP A 37 -3.19 2.57 2.68
N ILE A 38 -2.04 2.29 3.29
CA ILE A 38 -1.28 1.05 3.11
C ILE A 38 -1.26 0.27 4.42
N GLY A 39 -0.83 -0.98 4.39
CA GLY A 39 -0.89 -1.87 5.55
C GLY A 39 0.16 -1.64 6.62
N LEU A 40 0.94 -0.56 6.57
CA LEU A 40 2.03 -0.30 7.51
C LEU A 40 1.51 0.50 8.71
N THR A 41 1.68 -0.03 9.91
CA THR A 41 1.26 0.62 11.16
C THR A 41 2.37 0.54 12.20
N ARG A 42 2.34 1.45 13.18
CA ARG A 42 3.20 1.37 14.37
C ARG A 42 2.34 1.56 15.61
N ASN A 43 2.80 0.95 16.70
CA ASN A 43 2.25 1.16 18.04
C ASN A 43 3.42 1.44 18.99
N GLY A 44 3.84 2.70 19.02
CA GLY A 44 5.00 3.16 19.76
C GLY A 44 5.54 4.48 19.22
N THR A 45 6.50 5.04 19.93
CA THR A 45 7.15 6.30 19.55
C THR A 45 8.34 6.09 18.64
N GLU A 46 8.94 4.91 18.68
CA GLU A 46 10.16 4.60 17.94
C GLU A 46 9.88 4.46 16.44
N SER A 47 10.89 4.75 15.64
CA SER A 47 10.85 4.51 14.19
C SER A 47 10.81 3.02 13.88
N ASP A 48 11.38 2.18 14.73
CA ASP A 48 11.58 0.77 14.41
C ASP A 48 10.33 -0.09 14.73
N ASP A 49 9.25 0.54 15.22
CA ASP A 49 8.00 -0.10 15.57
C ASP A 49 7.05 -0.33 14.38
N TRP A 50 7.42 0.10 13.17
CA TRP A 50 6.60 -0.12 11.97
C TRP A 50 6.50 -1.59 11.60
N LYS A 51 5.28 -2.06 11.38
CA LYS A 51 4.94 -3.46 11.04
C LYS A 51 3.85 -3.48 9.98
N TRP A 52 3.94 -4.43 9.06
CA TRP A 52 2.85 -4.70 8.13
C TRP A 52 1.74 -5.48 8.83
N THR A 53 0.48 -5.11 8.53
CA THR A 53 -0.72 -5.78 9.05
C THR A 53 -0.92 -7.22 8.55
N ASP A 54 -0.14 -7.65 7.56
CA ASP A 54 -0.08 -9.04 7.07
C ASP A 54 1.03 -9.88 7.73
N GLY A 55 1.83 -9.27 8.62
CA GLY A 55 2.95 -9.93 9.31
C GLY A 55 4.22 -10.10 8.48
N SER A 56 4.25 -9.59 7.24
CA SER A 56 5.47 -9.56 6.43
C SER A 56 6.55 -8.67 7.04
N LYS A 57 7.81 -8.91 6.69
CA LYS A 57 8.94 -8.10 7.17
C LYS A 57 8.90 -6.72 6.52
N VAL A 58 9.30 -5.70 7.27
CA VAL A 58 9.59 -4.38 6.70
C VAL A 58 11.01 -4.43 6.14
N ASP A 59 11.12 -4.63 4.83
CA ASP A 59 12.38 -4.75 4.07
C ASP A 59 12.51 -3.70 2.96
N PHE A 60 11.46 -2.89 2.77
CA PHE A 60 11.41 -1.78 1.86
C PHE A 60 10.69 -0.62 2.55
N GLU A 61 11.27 0.57 2.45
CA GLU A 61 10.71 1.78 3.01
C GLU A 61 10.84 2.94 2.05
N LYS A 62 9.79 3.77 1.99
CA LYS A 62 9.78 4.92 1.09
C LYS A 62 9.13 6.15 1.68
N TRP A 63 9.56 6.48 2.89
CA TRP A 63 9.12 7.67 3.59
C TRP A 63 9.40 8.96 2.82
N TYR A 64 8.49 9.92 2.96
CA TYR A 64 8.73 11.28 2.54
C TYR A 64 9.78 11.94 3.43
N TRP A 65 10.38 13.03 2.96
CA TRP A 65 11.40 13.77 3.68
C TRP A 65 10.96 14.11 5.12
N TYR A 66 11.87 13.85 6.07
CA TYR A 66 11.66 13.84 7.52
C TYR A 66 10.69 12.78 8.07
N GLN A 67 9.87 12.08 7.30
CA GLN A 67 9.06 10.96 7.83
C GLN A 67 9.94 9.71 8.10
N PRO A 68 9.55 8.81 9.03
CA PRO A 68 8.36 8.85 9.88
C PRO A 68 8.51 9.70 11.15
N SER A 69 9.71 10.27 11.38
CA SER A 69 10.11 11.02 12.57
C SER A 69 9.80 12.52 12.54
N GLY A 70 9.27 13.02 11.41
CA GLY A 70 9.33 14.42 10.98
C GLY A 70 8.18 15.31 11.39
N CYS A 71 8.47 16.61 11.31
CA CYS A 71 7.97 17.68 12.17
C CYS A 71 6.51 17.58 12.61
N CYS A 72 6.31 17.86 13.90
CA CYS A 72 5.12 17.53 14.69
C CYS A 72 5.05 16.03 15.00
N GLY A 73 6.06 15.51 15.71
CA GLY A 73 5.97 14.27 16.48
C GLY A 73 4.78 14.31 17.44
N ARG A 74 3.56 14.18 16.91
CA ARG A 74 2.33 14.09 17.70
C ARG A 74 2.45 12.80 18.48
N PHE A 75 2.52 12.91 19.80
CA PHE A 75 2.74 11.86 20.80
C PHE A 75 1.79 10.64 20.74
N ASP A 76 1.03 10.47 19.65
CA ASP A 76 0.23 9.29 19.39
C ASP A 76 1.15 8.10 19.05
N PRO A 77 1.16 7.07 19.90
CA PRO A 77 1.90 5.84 19.62
C PRO A 77 1.28 5.09 18.43
N LEU A 78 -0.03 5.23 18.19
CA LEU A 78 -0.72 4.54 17.13
C LEU A 78 -0.71 5.36 15.85
N ARG A 79 0.09 4.93 14.86
CA ARG A 79 0.12 5.59 13.55
C ARG A 79 0.02 4.59 12.41
N CYS A 80 -0.53 5.09 11.31
CA CYS A 80 -0.74 4.36 10.08
C CYS A 80 0.00 5.09 8.94
N ALA A 81 0.54 4.34 7.98
CA ALA A 81 1.20 4.91 6.83
C ALA A 81 0.25 5.02 5.64
N SER A 82 0.41 6.08 4.84
CA SER A 82 -0.34 6.26 3.59
C SER A 82 0.58 6.70 2.47
N ILE A 83 0.23 6.33 1.23
CA ILE A 83 0.97 6.67 0.00
C ILE A 83 0.32 7.86 -0.69
N TYR A 84 1.11 8.85 -1.11
CA TYR A 84 0.60 9.98 -1.89
C TYR A 84 0.20 9.58 -3.31
N LEU A 85 -0.95 10.08 -3.77
CA LEU A 85 -1.52 9.81 -5.08
C LEU A 85 -1.46 11.00 -6.04
N ASP A 86 -1.36 12.23 -5.52
CA ASP A 86 -1.38 13.43 -6.38
C ASP A 86 -0.09 13.55 -7.21
N SER A 87 -0.26 13.52 -8.53
CA SER A 87 0.81 13.68 -9.49
C SER A 87 1.41 15.08 -9.46
N GLN A 88 0.67 16.13 -9.11
CA GLN A 88 1.14 17.52 -9.21
C GLN A 88 2.23 17.85 -8.19
N TRP A 89 2.06 17.37 -6.95
CA TRP A 89 3.11 17.47 -5.95
C TRP A 89 4.28 16.53 -6.28
N THR A 90 3.98 15.32 -6.77
CA THR A 90 5.04 14.39 -7.21
C THR A 90 5.76 14.82 -8.49
N ALA A 91 5.22 15.74 -9.31
CA ALA A 91 5.92 16.23 -10.50
C ALA A 91 7.21 17.00 -10.13
N LYS A 92 7.23 17.63 -8.95
CA LYS A 92 8.43 18.23 -8.33
C LYS A 92 9.23 17.23 -7.48
N HIS A 93 8.60 16.12 -7.06
CA HIS A 93 9.19 15.05 -6.25
C HIS A 93 8.79 13.67 -6.80
N PRO A 94 9.51 13.13 -7.81
CA PRO A 94 9.00 12.14 -8.78
C PRO A 94 8.58 10.76 -8.24
N LYS A 95 8.75 10.49 -6.95
CA LYS A 95 8.55 9.16 -6.38
C LYS A 95 7.30 9.10 -5.48
N PRO A 96 6.54 7.99 -5.45
CA PRO A 96 5.47 7.82 -4.47
C PRO A 96 6.10 7.68 -3.09
N TYR A 97 5.89 8.67 -2.23
CA TYR A 97 6.38 8.67 -0.86
C TYR A 97 5.26 8.34 0.12
N TRP A 98 5.67 7.80 1.27
CA TRP A 98 4.80 7.48 2.39
C TRP A 98 4.80 8.62 3.41
N GLN A 99 3.67 8.82 4.05
CA GLN A 99 3.53 9.71 5.20
C GLN A 99 2.96 8.94 6.39
N SER A 100 3.34 9.35 7.60
CA SER A 100 2.76 8.86 8.85
C SER A 100 1.60 9.76 9.29
N SER A 101 0.45 9.16 9.56
CA SER A 101 -0.77 9.84 9.99
C SER A 101 -1.43 9.10 11.15
N GLY A 102 -2.26 9.79 11.94
CA GLY A 102 -3.11 9.12 12.93
C GLY A 102 -4.08 8.17 12.23
N CYS A 103 -4.23 6.95 12.75
CA CYS A 103 -5.08 5.92 12.14
C CYS A 103 -6.57 6.28 12.09
N ASN A 104 -7.01 7.28 12.87
CA ASN A 104 -8.39 7.75 12.91
C ASN A 104 -8.74 8.73 11.79
N LEU A 105 -7.78 9.11 10.92
CA LEU A 105 -8.10 9.95 9.77
C LEU A 105 -8.98 9.18 8.77
N VAL A 106 -10.08 9.80 8.38
CA VAL A 106 -10.98 9.25 7.36
C VAL A 106 -10.33 9.46 5.98
N MET A 107 -9.95 8.36 5.34
CA MET A 107 -9.53 8.34 3.93
C MET A 107 -10.46 7.42 3.16
N HIS A 108 -10.67 7.74 1.88
CA HIS A 108 -11.63 7.03 1.04
C HIS A 108 -11.01 5.97 0.14
N ILE A 109 -9.68 5.86 0.10
CA ILE A 109 -8.97 4.95 -0.81
C ILE A 109 -8.09 3.99 -0.01
N PHE A 110 -8.26 2.70 -0.27
CA PHE A 110 -7.49 1.62 0.32
C PHE A 110 -7.04 0.65 -0.79
N VAL A 111 -5.85 0.10 -0.65
CA VAL A 111 -5.38 -0.98 -1.54
C VAL A 111 -5.20 -2.24 -0.70
N CYS A 112 -5.86 -3.31 -1.12
CA CYS A 112 -5.73 -4.62 -0.51
C CYS A 112 -4.73 -5.46 -1.30
N LYS A 113 -3.94 -6.28 -0.60
CA LYS A 113 -3.10 -7.34 -1.17
C LYS A 113 -3.65 -8.68 -0.69
N ARG A 114 -3.88 -9.59 -1.62
CA ARG A 114 -4.35 -10.96 -1.35
C ARG A 114 -3.50 -11.98 -2.12
N PRO A 115 -3.39 -13.23 -1.65
CA PRO A 115 -2.74 -14.27 -2.44
C PRO A 115 -3.42 -14.42 -3.81
N SER A 116 -2.65 -14.64 -4.87
CA SER A 116 -3.21 -15.15 -6.11
C SER A 116 -3.75 -16.54 -5.86
N LYS A 117 -4.89 -16.89 -6.48
CA LYS A 117 -5.32 -18.28 -6.50
C LYS A 117 -4.20 -19.03 -7.24
N LYS A 118 -3.68 -20.11 -6.67
CA LYS A 118 -2.82 -21.01 -7.45
C LYS A 118 -3.66 -21.42 -8.66
N GLU A 119 -3.18 -21.06 -9.84
CA GLU A 119 -3.76 -21.54 -11.08
C GLU A 119 -3.65 -23.06 -11.02
N ASP A 120 -4.80 -23.74 -10.90
CA ASP A 120 -4.87 -25.19 -11.03
C ASP A 120 -4.30 -25.50 -12.41
N ARG A 121 -3.05 -25.97 -12.48
CA ARG A 121 -2.38 -26.36 -13.70
C ARG A 121 -3.13 -27.54 -14.34
N ARG A 122 -4.19 -27.22 -15.08
CA ARG A 122 -4.69 -28.03 -16.18
C ARG A 122 -4.17 -27.40 -17.47
N PRO A 123 -3.44 -28.13 -18.32
CA PRO A 123 -3.11 -27.63 -19.63
C PRO A 123 -4.38 -27.72 -20.47
N ASP A 124 -5.04 -26.60 -20.77
CA ASP A 124 -5.33 -26.31 -22.17
C ASP A 124 -5.87 -24.90 -22.48
N CYS A 125 -5.38 -24.42 -23.63
CA CYS A 125 -5.89 -23.42 -24.56
C CYS A 125 -6.38 -22.03 -24.07
N ASN A 126 -5.51 -21.04 -24.38
CA ASN A 126 -5.63 -19.59 -24.35
C ASN A 126 -6.96 -18.97 -24.87
N CYS A 127 -7.53 -18.01 -24.13
CA CYS A 127 -8.05 -16.73 -24.69
C CYS A 127 -8.19 -15.60 -23.61
N ASP A 128 -7.37 -14.56 -23.77
CA ASP A 128 -7.49 -13.11 -23.48
C ASP A 128 -8.23 -12.52 -22.22
N ARG A 129 -7.50 -11.57 -21.59
CA ARG A 129 -7.87 -10.28 -20.94
C ARG A 129 -8.26 -10.17 -19.45
N SER A 130 -7.36 -9.58 -18.65
CA SER A 130 -7.59 -8.39 -17.81
C SER A 130 -6.30 -7.87 -17.16
N THR A 131 -6.25 -6.56 -16.87
CA THR A 131 -5.08 -5.77 -16.43
C THR A 131 -4.65 -6.06 -14.97
N GLU A 132 -4.29 -7.29 -14.66
CA GLU A 132 -3.69 -7.68 -13.38
C GLU A 132 -2.19 -7.93 -13.60
N LYS A 133 -1.33 -7.18 -12.91
CA LYS A 133 0.09 -7.56 -12.85
C LYS A 133 0.29 -8.44 -11.64
N GLU A 134 0.35 -9.74 -11.88
CA GLU A 134 0.84 -10.72 -10.91
C GLU A 134 2.29 -10.38 -10.52
N THR A 135 2.50 -9.97 -9.28
CA THR A 135 3.82 -10.01 -8.64
C THR A 135 4.05 -11.43 -8.13
N LYS A 136 4.17 -12.38 -9.07
CA LYS A 136 4.38 -13.83 -8.94
C LYS A 136 3.46 -14.64 -7.99
N HIS A 137 2.80 -14.07 -6.98
CA HIS A 137 2.00 -14.79 -5.97
C HIS A 137 0.88 -13.95 -5.31
N PHE A 138 0.70 -12.67 -5.68
CA PHE A 138 -0.27 -11.78 -5.04
C PHE A 138 -1.05 -10.94 -6.06
N VAL A 139 -2.29 -10.64 -5.70
CA VAL A 139 -3.20 -9.74 -6.41
C VAL A 139 -3.44 -8.51 -5.53
N MET A 140 -3.39 -7.33 -6.14
CA MET A 140 -3.64 -6.05 -5.46
C MET A 140 -4.87 -5.37 -6.07
N GLU A 141 -5.81 -4.95 -5.22
CA GLU A 141 -7.11 -4.41 -5.62
C GLU A 141 -7.42 -3.12 -4.85
N LYS A 142 -7.97 -2.12 -5.56
CA LYS A 142 -8.48 -0.87 -4.96
C LYS A 142 -9.91 -1.09 -4.47
N LEU A 143 -10.19 -0.62 -3.25
CA LEU A 143 -11.54 -0.50 -2.69
C LEU A 143 -11.91 0.96 -2.47
#